data_AF-A0A2H4UEB8-F1
#
_entry.id   AF-A0A2H4UEB8-F1
#
_cell.length_a   1.000
_cell.length_b   1.000
_cell.length_c   1.000
_cell.angle_alpha   90.00
_cell.angle_beta   90.00
_cell.angle_gamma   90.00
#
_symmetry.space_group_name_H-M   'P 1'
#
loop_
_entity.id
_entity.type
_entity.pdbx_description
1 polymer ?
#
loop_
_entity_poly.entity_id
_entity_poly.type
_entity_poly.pdbx_seq_one_letter_code
_entity_poly.pdbx_strand_id
1 'polypeptide(L)'
;MFNADDVTQIDSVIGVQTHIILDPGETYVTHAFGDSDAWTFSHKENHYFIKPKAENGDTNLTIVTNKRNYNFDVRYHEKAYVKAGKGRRTFDPQFTFQVQFKYPEVEAQKKKVADDAKKETRYSHSSLQKGLTPNTHSMVRRN
;
A
#
# COMPACT_ATOMS: atom_id res chain seq x y z
N MET A 1 -7.34 5.12 -6.51
CA MET A 1 -6.12 5.94 -6.33
C MET A 1 -6.27 6.62 -4.98
N PHE A 2 -5.19 6.98 -4.29
CA PHE A 2 -5.32 7.81 -3.10
C PHE A 2 -5.64 9.27 -3.48
N ASN A 3 -6.52 9.89 -2.70
CA ASN A 3 -6.79 11.32 -2.68
C ASN A 3 -7.02 11.70 -1.21
N ALA A 4 -6.42 12.81 -0.77
CA ALA A 4 -6.50 13.25 0.62
C ALA A 4 -7.89 13.77 1.02
N ASP A 5 -8.67 14.24 0.03
CA ASP A 5 -10.01 14.78 0.24
C ASP A 5 -11.11 13.73 0.10
N ASP A 6 -10.76 12.50 -0.30
CA ASP A 6 -11.73 11.42 -0.52
C ASP A 6 -12.02 10.67 0.79
N VAL A 7 -13.28 10.26 0.94
CA VAL A 7 -13.71 9.28 1.94
C VAL A 7 -13.87 7.92 1.27
N THR A 8 -13.20 6.90 1.80
CA THR A 8 -13.28 5.54 1.26
C THR A 8 -14.33 4.73 2.01
N GLN A 9 -15.34 4.23 1.29
CA GLN A 9 -16.35 3.37 1.88
C GLN A 9 -15.80 1.97 2.18
N ILE A 10 -16.15 1.42 3.34
CA ILE A 10 -15.90 0.03 3.74
C ILE A 10 -17.23 -0.62 4.13
N ASP A 11 -17.64 -1.63 3.38
CA ASP A 11 -18.83 -2.42 3.71
C ASP A 11 -18.44 -3.66 4.53
N SER A 12 -19.01 -3.78 5.72
CA SER A 12 -18.59 -4.72 6.76
C SER A 12 -19.74 -5.58 7.29
N VAL A 13 -19.39 -6.68 7.95
CA VAL A 13 -20.35 -7.62 8.56
C VAL A 13 -19.67 -8.40 9.70
N ILE A 14 -20.43 -8.79 10.72
CA ILE A 14 -19.93 -9.68 11.79
C ILE A 14 -19.31 -10.95 11.18
N GLY A 15 -18.13 -11.31 11.71
CA GLY A 15 -17.39 -12.51 11.28
C GLY A 15 -16.47 -12.30 10.08
N VAL A 16 -16.44 -11.10 9.49
CA VAL A 16 -15.51 -10.71 8.43
C VAL A 16 -14.57 -9.62 8.94
N GLN A 17 -13.31 -9.71 8.53
CA GLN A 17 -12.28 -8.71 8.78
C GLN A 17 -11.96 -8.00 7.47
N THR A 18 -11.87 -6.68 7.50
CA THR A 18 -11.35 -5.87 6.39
C THR A 18 -9.86 -5.62 6.59
N HIS A 19 -9.09 -5.81 5.52
CA HIS A 19 -7.66 -5.57 5.48
C HIS A 19 -7.33 -4.31 4.66
N ILE A 20 -6.83 -3.28 5.31
CA ILE A 20 -6.40 -2.03 4.68
C ILE A 20 -4.88 -2.08 4.53
N ILE A 21 -4.39 -1.89 3.30
CA ILE A 21 -2.95 -1.84 2.98
C ILE A 21 -2.60 -0.43 2.52
N LEU A 22 -1.81 0.26 3.34
CA LEU A 22 -1.28 1.58 3.03
C LEU A 22 0.10 1.48 2.37
N ASP A 23 0.70 2.62 2.06
CA ASP A 23 2.04 2.68 1.47
C ASP A 23 3.07 2.01 2.41
N PRO A 24 3.94 1.10 1.92
CA PRO A 24 4.96 0.46 2.77
C PRO A 24 6.02 1.42 3.31
N GLY A 25 6.13 2.63 2.74
CA GLY A 25 7.00 3.69 3.25
C GLY A 25 6.33 4.57 4.32
N GLU A 26 5.16 4.21 4.83
CA GLU A 26 4.47 4.92 5.90
C GLU A 26 4.51 4.19 7.23
N THR A 27 4.56 4.96 8.31
CA THR A 27 4.49 4.46 9.68
C THR A 27 3.23 4.97 10.35
N TYR A 28 2.54 4.05 11.02
CA TYR A 28 1.36 4.36 11.83
C TYR A 28 1.67 5.40 12.91
N VAL A 29 0.74 6.35 13.11
CA VAL A 29 0.79 7.33 14.21
C VAL A 29 -0.40 7.14 15.14
N THR A 30 -1.63 7.23 14.62
CA THR A 30 -2.84 7.06 15.43
C THR A 30 -4.04 6.67 14.57
N HIS A 31 -5.13 6.24 15.22
CA HIS A 31 -6.43 6.04 14.60
C HIS A 31 -7.55 6.55 15.52
N ALA A 32 -8.71 6.83 14.94
CA ALA A 32 -9.91 7.17 15.68
C ALA A 32 -11.15 6.59 14.98
N PHE A 33 -12.05 6.02 15.76
CA PHE A 33 -13.41 5.69 15.34
C PHE A 33 -14.39 6.67 15.99
N GLY A 34 -15.50 6.96 15.32
CA GLY A 34 -16.66 7.61 15.94
C GLY A 34 -17.27 6.75 17.05
N ASP A 35 -17.47 5.46 16.77
CA ASP A 35 -17.85 4.43 17.76
C ASP A 35 -16.73 3.40 17.89
N SER A 36 -15.83 3.58 18.86
CA SER A 36 -14.74 2.63 19.09
C SER A 36 -15.18 1.32 19.76
N ASP A 37 -16.32 1.32 20.45
CA ASP A 37 -16.77 0.17 21.23
C ASP A 37 -17.34 -0.91 20.31
N ALA A 38 -17.98 -0.50 19.21
CA ALA A 38 -18.46 -1.40 18.17
C ALA A 38 -17.35 -2.04 17.31
N TRP A 39 -16.07 -1.65 17.46
CA TRP A 39 -15.00 -2.03 16.52
C TRP A 39 -13.73 -2.59 17.17
N THR A 40 -13.12 -3.57 16.50
CA THR A 40 -11.74 -3.97 16.78
C THR A 40 -10.83 -3.35 15.74
N PHE A 41 -9.67 -2.87 16.19
CA PHE A 41 -8.58 -2.43 15.33
C PHE A 41 -7.27 -3.08 15.77
N SER A 42 -6.50 -3.55 14.80
CA SER A 42 -5.11 -3.93 15.00
C SER A 42 -4.30 -3.58 13.75
N HIS A 43 -2.99 -3.45 13.91
CA HIS A 43 -2.11 -3.17 12.78
C HIS A 43 -0.74 -3.82 12.95
N LYS A 44 -0.06 -3.99 11.82
CA LYS A 44 1.35 -4.38 11.73
C LYS A 44 1.95 -3.71 10.51
N GLU A 45 2.98 -2.88 10.71
CA GLU A 45 3.59 -2.09 9.63
C GLU A 45 2.51 -1.28 8.88
N ASN A 46 2.45 -1.38 7.56
CA ASN A 46 1.45 -0.73 6.70
C ASN A 46 0.15 -1.54 6.53
N HIS A 47 -0.06 -2.61 7.30
CA HIS A 47 -1.24 -3.46 7.27
C HIS A 47 -2.14 -3.17 8.47
N TYR A 48 -3.40 -2.84 8.21
CA TYR A 48 -4.40 -2.50 9.21
C TYR A 48 -5.60 -3.43 9.08
N PHE A 49 -6.14 -3.84 10.21
CA PHE A 49 -7.20 -4.82 10.27
C PHE A 49 -8.32 -4.29 11.14
N ILE A 50 -9.53 -4.24 10.57
CA ILE A 50 -10.73 -3.85 11.29
C ILE A 50 -11.77 -4.95 11.20
N LYS A 51 -12.56 -5.10 12.26
CA LYS A 51 -13.72 -5.97 12.28
C LYS A 51 -14.78 -5.44 13.24
N PRO A 52 -16.07 -5.54 12.89
CA PRO A 52 -17.14 -5.19 13.81
C PRO A 52 -17.14 -6.18 15.00
N LYS A 53 -17.40 -5.64 16.19
CA LYS A 53 -17.62 -6.38 17.45
C LYS A 53 -19.11 -6.43 17.83
N ALA A 54 -19.88 -5.44 17.39
CA ALA A 54 -21.29 -5.29 17.69
C ALA A 54 -22.10 -5.07 16.40
N GLU A 55 -23.41 -5.27 16.49
CA GLU A 55 -24.37 -4.91 15.44
C GLU A 55 -24.56 -3.38 15.41
N ASN A 56 -25.04 -2.85 14.29
CA ASN A 56 -25.32 -1.41 14.08
C ASN A 56 -24.11 -0.50 14.28
N GLY A 57 -22.91 -0.99 13.96
CA GLY A 57 -21.66 -0.26 14.13
C GLY A 57 -21.31 0.71 13.01
N ASP A 58 -22.28 1.34 12.33
CA ASP A 58 -21.98 2.36 11.32
C ASP A 58 -21.15 3.50 11.96
N THR A 59 -20.00 3.83 11.38
CA THR A 59 -19.08 4.81 11.95
C THR A 59 -18.12 5.36 10.89
N ASN A 60 -17.44 6.45 11.21
CA ASN A 60 -16.21 6.82 10.54
C ASN A 60 -14.98 6.15 11.16
N LEU A 61 -13.92 6.01 10.37
CA LEU A 61 -12.58 5.67 10.81
C LEU A 61 -11.57 6.64 10.17
N THR A 62 -10.70 7.21 10.99
CA THR A 62 -9.52 7.94 10.52
C THR A 62 -8.26 7.18 10.89
N ILE A 63 -7.35 6.98 9.93
CA ILE A 63 -5.98 6.48 10.17
C ILE A 63 -5.00 7.59 9.82
N VAL A 64 -4.13 7.93 10.76
CA VAL A 64 -3.07 8.93 10.59
C VAL A 64 -1.73 8.22 10.54
N THR A 65 -0.94 8.54 9.52
CA THR A 65 0.44 8.08 9.39
C THR A 65 1.41 9.26 9.42
N ASN A 66 2.71 8.98 9.33
CA ASN A 66 3.72 10.03 9.21
C ASN A 66 3.67 10.80 7.87
N LYS A 67 2.87 10.37 6.89
CA LYS A 67 2.77 11.04 5.58
C LYS A 67 1.37 11.49 5.20
N ARG A 68 0.34 10.72 5.58
CA ARG A 68 -1.01 10.87 5.03
C ARG A 68 -2.07 10.60 6.11
N ASN A 69 -3.23 11.19 5.89
CA ASN A 69 -4.45 10.90 6.64
C ASN A 69 -5.42 10.17 5.71
N TYR A 70 -6.08 9.16 6.25
CA TYR A 70 -7.06 8.35 5.52
C TYR A 70 -8.38 8.40 6.26
N ASN A 71 -9.45 8.75 5.55
CA ASN A 71 -10.80 8.80 6.09
C ASN A 71 -11.65 7.72 5.44
N PHE A 72 -12.36 6.96 6.28
CA PHE A 72 -13.23 5.88 5.88
C PHE A 72 -14.65 6.09 6.41
N ASP A 73 -15.62 5.78 5.56
CA ASP A 73 -17.02 5.60 5.93
C ASP A 73 -17.26 4.09 6.08
N VAL A 74 -17.39 3.62 7.32
CA VAL A 74 -17.48 2.20 7.65
C VAL A 74 -18.94 1.84 7.89
N ARG A 75 -19.48 1.04 6.98
CA ARG A 75 -20.88 0.64 6.98
C ARG A 75 -21.06 -0.79 7.47
N TYR A 76 -21.92 -0.96 8.45
CA TYR A 76 -22.32 -2.24 8.98
C TYR A 76 -23.51 -2.80 8.18
N HIS A 77 -23.42 -4.07 7.82
CA HIS A 77 -24.51 -4.81 7.20
C HIS A 77 -25.00 -5.91 8.14
N GLU A 78 -26.30 -5.92 8.43
CA GLU A 78 -26.95 -6.92 9.29
C GLU A 78 -26.92 -8.35 8.71
N LYS A 79 -26.74 -8.46 7.39
CA LYS A 79 -26.75 -9.76 6.70
C LYS A 79 -25.55 -10.59 7.15
N ALA A 80 -25.80 -11.59 8.00
CA ALA A 80 -24.76 -12.46 8.54
C ALA A 80 -23.82 -13.01 7.45
N TYR A 81 -22.51 -12.99 7.74
CA TYR A 81 -21.54 -13.76 6.98
C TYR A 81 -21.74 -15.26 7.27
N VAL A 82 -22.55 -15.92 6.44
CA VAL A 82 -22.92 -17.32 6.67
C VAL A 82 -21.77 -18.26 6.30
N LYS A 83 -21.29 -19.05 7.28
CA LYS A 83 -20.54 -20.29 7.02
C LYS A 83 -21.54 -21.34 6.50
N ALA A 84 -21.74 -21.41 5.19
CA ALA A 84 -22.74 -22.31 4.62
C ALA A 84 -22.44 -23.79 4.91
N GLY A 85 -23.34 -24.46 5.64
CA GLY A 85 -23.55 -25.90 5.52
C GLY A 85 -24.36 -26.21 4.26
N LYS A 86 -24.02 -27.32 3.58
CA LYS A 86 -24.64 -27.85 2.34
C LYS A 86 -24.36 -27.08 1.03
N GLY A 87 -23.11 -26.68 0.81
CA GLY A 87 -22.46 -26.87 -0.50
C GLY A 87 -22.60 -25.78 -1.57
N ARG A 88 -23.22 -24.62 -1.31
CA ARG A 88 -23.08 -23.46 -2.22
C ARG A 88 -22.67 -22.20 -1.46
N ARG A 89 -21.44 -21.78 -1.77
CA ARG A 89 -20.83 -20.52 -1.34
C ARG A 89 -21.44 -19.43 -2.21
N THR A 90 -22.04 -18.41 -1.63
CA THR A 90 -22.11 -17.12 -2.31
C THR A 90 -21.43 -16.12 -1.41
N PHE A 91 -20.16 -15.86 -1.73
CA PHE A 91 -19.53 -14.61 -1.37
C PHE A 91 -20.47 -13.50 -1.78
N ASP A 92 -20.91 -12.68 -0.83
CA ASP A 92 -21.62 -11.47 -1.19
C ASP A 92 -20.56 -10.45 -1.61
N PRO A 93 -20.51 -10.08 -2.91
CA PRO A 93 -19.53 -9.12 -3.40
C PRO A 93 -19.66 -7.73 -2.79
N GLN A 94 -20.72 -7.46 -2.04
CA GLN A 94 -20.88 -6.20 -1.34
C GLN A 94 -19.87 -6.00 -0.20
N PHE A 95 -19.33 -7.06 0.43
CA PHE A 95 -18.45 -6.91 1.59
C PHE A 95 -17.01 -6.59 1.18
N THR A 96 -16.41 -5.62 1.86
CA THR A 96 -15.05 -5.15 1.60
C THR A 96 -14.04 -5.98 2.40
N PHE A 97 -13.35 -6.90 1.72
CA PHE A 97 -12.30 -7.72 2.34
C PHE A 97 -10.95 -7.01 2.37
N GLN A 98 -10.66 -6.21 1.34
CA GLN A 98 -9.38 -5.56 1.22
C GLN A 98 -9.51 -4.18 0.57
N VAL A 99 -8.82 -3.21 1.14
CA VAL A 99 -8.63 -1.88 0.56
C VAL A 99 -7.13 -1.69 0.32
N GLN A 100 -6.75 -1.34 -0.90
CA GLN A 100 -5.39 -0.96 -1.22
C GLN A 100 -5.38 0.28 -2.10
N PHE A 101 -4.59 1.26 -1.70
CA PHE A 101 -4.41 2.48 -2.47
C PHE A 101 -3.25 2.36 -3.45
N LYS A 102 -3.37 3.10 -4.55
CA LYS A 102 -2.29 3.34 -5.51
C LYS A 102 -1.85 4.79 -5.37
N TYR A 103 -0.54 5.02 -5.44
CA TYR A 103 0.13 6.30 -5.22
C TYR A 103 0.97 6.68 -6.45
N PRO A 104 0.38 7.31 -7.48
CA PRO A 104 1.08 7.63 -8.73
C PRO A 104 2.37 8.42 -8.54
N GLU A 105 2.39 9.32 -7.57
CA GLU A 105 3.53 10.16 -7.23
C GLU A 105 4.72 9.34 -6.68
N VAL A 106 4.45 8.31 -5.89
CA VAL A 106 5.47 7.42 -5.33
C VAL A 106 6.06 6.55 -6.43
N GLU A 107 5.22 6.02 -7.31
CA GLU A 107 5.66 5.21 -8.45
C GLU A 107 6.48 6.05 -9.44
N ALA A 108 6.07 7.30 -9.69
CA ALA A 108 6.81 8.23 -10.53
C ALA A 108 8.19 8.57 -9.94
N GLN A 109 8.29 8.78 -8.62
CA GLN A 109 9.57 9.04 -7.95
C GLN A 109 10.49 7.83 -8.01
N LYS A 110 9.99 6.63 -7.69
CA LYS A 110 10.78 5.37 -7.81
C LYS A 110 11.32 5.18 -9.21
N LYS A 111 10.51 5.46 -10.24
CA LYS A 111 10.94 5.35 -11.64
C LYS A 111 12.06 6.33 -11.96
N LYS A 112 11.95 7.60 -11.55
CA LYS A 112 13.01 8.60 -11.74
C LYS A 112 14.33 8.17 -11.09
N VAL A 113 14.28 7.75 -9.83
CA VAL A 113 15.47 7.26 -9.09
C VAL A 113 16.10 6.06 -9.80
N ALA A 114 15.30 5.10 -10.24
CA ALA A 114 15.80 3.93 -10.96
C ALA A 114 16.43 4.28 -12.32
N ASP A 115 15.83 5.24 -13.04
CA ASP A 115 16.36 5.70 -14.32
C ASP A 115 17.67 6.46 -14.15
N ASP A 116 17.82 7.27 -13.10
CA ASP A 116 19.05 8.00 -12.81
C ASP A 116 20.17 7.05 -12.33
N ALA A 117 19.87 6.07 -11.49
CA ALA A 117 20.84 5.03 -11.08
C ALA A 117 21.35 4.21 -12.29
N LYS A 118 20.47 3.90 -13.26
CA LYS A 118 20.86 3.23 -14.51
C LYS A 118 21.77 4.09 -15.38
N LYS A 119 21.52 5.41 -15.45
CA LYS A 119 22.39 6.34 -16.17
C LYS A 119 23.77 6.40 -15.52
N GLU A 120 23.85 6.56 -14.19
CA GLU A 120 25.12 6.60 -13.46
C GLU A 120 25.94 5.32 -13.65
N THR A 121 25.29 4.15 -13.57
CA THR A 121 25.94 2.86 -13.83
C THR A 121 26.46 2.77 -15.26
N ARG A 122 25.69 3.25 -16.24
CA ARG A 122 26.11 3.29 -17.66
C ARG A 122 27.28 4.24 -17.89
N TYR A 123 27.29 5.41 -17.24
CA TYR A 123 28.40 6.36 -17.31
C TYR A 123 29.69 5.76 -16.70
N SER A 124 29.60 5.18 -15.50
CA SER A 124 30.71 4.49 -14.83
C SER A 124 31.30 3.35 -15.69
N HIS A 125 30.44 2.49 -16.24
CA HIS A 125 30.86 1.38 -17.09
C HIS A 125 31.50 1.86 -18.40
N SER A 126 30.98 2.94 -19.00
CA SER A 126 31.56 3.54 -20.22
C SER A 126 32.91 4.21 -19.94
N SER A 127 33.08 4.90 -18.81
CA SER A 127 34.35 5.53 -18.44
C SER A 127 35.44 4.50 -18.12
N LEU A 128 35.08 3.38 -17.48
CA LEU A 128 36.02 2.28 -17.23
C LEU A 128 36.50 1.61 -18.52
N GLN A 129 35.61 1.43 -19.51
CA GLN A 129 36.01 0.87 -20.81
C GLN A 129 36.91 1.82 -21.62
N LYS A 130 36.68 3.14 -21.55
CA LYS A 130 37.55 4.13 -22.22
C LYS A 130 38.92 4.28 -21.55
N GLY A 131 39.05 4.00 -20.26
CA GLY A 131 40.32 4.02 -19.53
C GLY A 131 41.21 2.78 -19.74
N LEU A 132 40.65 1.68 -20.27
CA LEU A 132 41.37 0.42 -20.48
C LEU A 132 41.96 0.23 -21.88
N THR A 133 41.81 1.19 -22.81
CA THR A 133 42.46 1.06 -24.12
C THR A 133 43.98 1.20 -23.96
N PRO A 134 44.79 0.17 -24.26
CA PRO A 134 46.24 0.30 -24.19
C PRO A 134 46.66 1.37 -25.20
N ASN A 135 47.42 2.36 -24.75
CA ASN A 135 47.98 3.38 -25.61
C ASN A 135 49.11 2.75 -26.45
N THR A 136 48.75 2.06 -27.53
CA THR A 136 49.70 1.40 -28.44
C THR A 136 50.32 2.44 -29.37
N HIS A 137 51.17 3.30 -28.81
CA HIS A 137 52.08 4.14 -29.58
C HIS A 137 53.38 4.35 -28.78
N SER A 138 54.23 3.34 -28.73
CA SER A 138 55.66 3.57 -28.53
C SER A 138 56.51 2.63 -29.37
N MET A 139 57.06 3.23 -30.42
CA MET A 139 58.37 2.96 -31.01
C MET A 139 58.60 1.62 -31.70
N VAL A 140 58.26 1.63 -33.00
CA VAL A 140 59.19 1.14 -34.02
C VAL A 140 60.42 2.06 -34.00
N ARG A 141 61.62 1.52 -33.74
CA ARG A 141 62.85 1.82 -34.52
C ARG A 141 64.13 1.20 -33.91
N ARG A 142 64.84 0.46 -34.79
CA ARG A 142 66.32 0.31 -34.93
C ARG A 142 67.03 -0.42 -33.79
N ASN A 143 67.95 -1.35 -33.99
CA ASN A 143 68.70 -1.85 -35.16
C ASN A 143 68.95 -3.34 -34.96
#